data_AF-A0A7X3SLZ5-F1
#
_entry.id   AF-A0A7X3SLZ5-F1
#
_cell.length_a   1.000
_cell.length_b   1.000
_cell.length_c   1.000
_cell.angle_alpha   90.00
_cell.angle_beta   90.00
_cell.angle_gamma   90.00
#
_symmetry.space_group_name_H-M   'P 1'
#
loop_
_entity.id
_entity.type
_entity.pdbx_description
1 polymer ?
#
loop_
_entity_poly.entity_id
_entity_poly.type
_entity_poly.pdbx_seq_one_letter_code
_entity_poly.pdbx_strand_id
1 'polypeptide(L)'
;MGMTEREIQDMLNVYPELTYQRKQGEDIFQGNIEIYHNETNSNVILTGEFGIKIVIDDEYPEKIPIVYDVNDSIKSDYIHRYSDGELCLESGIRLRLFARKHSQKEFINFS
;
A
#
# COMPACT_ATOMS: atom_id res chain seq x y z
N MET A 1 -1.19 -18.19 0.83
CA MET A 1 -0.77 -18.35 2.23
C MET A 1 -0.49 -16.95 2.73
N GLY A 2 -0.98 -16.60 3.93
CA GLY A 2 -0.77 -15.25 4.48
C GLY A 2 0.68 -14.93 4.79
N MET A 3 0.94 -13.68 5.14
CA MET A 3 2.24 -13.22 5.58
C MET A 3 2.71 -13.99 6.81
N THR A 4 4.00 -14.28 6.86
CA THR A 4 4.65 -14.84 8.04
C THR A 4 4.78 -13.79 9.14
N GLU A 5 4.89 -14.23 10.40
CA GLU A 5 5.10 -13.33 11.54
C GLU A 5 6.32 -12.41 11.35
N ARG A 6 7.38 -12.92 10.73
CA ARG A 6 8.57 -12.13 10.42
C ARG A 6 8.28 -11.00 9.43
N GLU A 7 7.55 -11.28 8.35
CA GLU A 7 7.19 -10.28 7.35
C GLU A 7 6.25 -9.22 7.94
N ILE A 8 5.31 -9.63 8.80
CA ILE A 8 4.41 -8.73 9.53
C ILE A 8 5.22 -7.79 10.42
N GLN A 9 6.13 -8.33 11.24
CA GLN A 9 6.97 -7.52 12.13
C GLN A 9 7.91 -6.60 11.34
N ASP A 10 8.49 -7.08 10.24
CA ASP A 10 9.32 -6.25 9.37
C ASP A 10 8.54 -5.06 8.81
N MET A 11 7.24 -5.20 8.54
CA MET A 11 6.40 -4.11 8.08
C MET A 11 6.05 -3.12 9.20
N LEU A 12 5.69 -3.62 10.39
CA LEU A 12 5.39 -2.78 11.55
C LEU A 12 6.63 -2.04 12.06
N ASN A 13 7.83 -2.59 11.88
CA ASN A 13 9.07 -1.90 12.22
C ASN A 13 9.38 -0.72 11.28
N VAL A 14 8.98 -0.81 10.01
CA VAL A 14 9.15 0.28 9.04
C VAL A 14 8.07 1.33 9.22
N TYR A 15 6.83 0.90 9.47
CA TYR A 15 5.66 1.74 9.62
C TYR A 15 5.03 1.53 11.01
N PRO A 16 5.61 2.11 12.07
CA PRO A 16 5.23 1.84 13.46
C PRO A 16 3.83 2.33 13.84
N GLU A 17 3.24 3.22 13.05
CA GLU A 17 1.88 3.71 13.26
C GLU A 17 0.82 2.82 12.59
N LEU A 18 1.22 1.81 11.82
CA LEU A 18 0.31 0.79 11.32
C LEU A 18 -0.05 -0.21 12.41
N THR A 19 -1.29 -0.64 12.38
CA THR A 19 -1.78 -1.79 13.16
C THR A 19 -2.05 -2.95 12.20
N TYR A 20 -1.84 -4.18 12.68
CA TYR A 20 -2.08 -5.40 11.90
C TYR A 20 -3.33 -6.12 12.39
N GLN A 21 -4.13 -6.61 11.45
CA GLN A 21 -5.22 -7.55 11.69
C GLN A 21 -5.31 -8.56 10.56
N ARG A 22 -5.68 -9.79 10.89
CA ARG A 22 -6.00 -10.82 9.89
C ARG A 22 -7.50 -11.09 9.85
N LYS A 23 -8.09 -11.05 8.66
CA LYS A 23 -9.53 -11.26 8.48
C LYS A 23 -9.80 -11.98 7.17
N GLN A 24 -10.57 -13.06 7.21
CA GLN A 24 -11.11 -13.75 6.02
C GLN A 24 -10.06 -14.12 4.94
N GLY A 25 -8.81 -14.43 5.33
CA GLY A 25 -7.74 -14.74 4.37
C GLY A 25 -6.97 -13.54 3.85
N GLU A 26 -7.15 -12.37 4.47
CA GLU A 26 -6.43 -11.14 4.17
C GLU A 26 -5.61 -10.68 5.37
N ASP A 27 -4.38 -10.26 5.09
CA ASP A 27 -3.54 -9.50 6.01
C ASP A 27 -3.78 -8.01 5.78
N ILE A 28 -4.30 -7.33 6.80
CA ILE A 28 -4.71 -5.93 6.71
C ILE A 28 -3.85 -5.09 7.64
N PHE A 29 -3.26 -4.04 7.09
CA PHE A 29 -2.50 -3.06 7.85
C PHE A 29 -3.15 -1.71 7.70
N GLN A 30 -3.36 -1.02 8.82
CA GLN A 30 -4.05 0.26 8.80
C GLN A 30 -3.50 1.22 9.85
N GLY A 31 -3.31 2.47 9.46
CA GLY A 31 -2.77 3.53 10.30
C GLY A 31 -2.33 4.71 9.45
N ASN A 32 -1.54 5.61 10.03
CA ASN A 32 -0.98 6.74 9.31
C ASN A 32 0.41 6.39 8.77
N ILE A 33 0.74 6.90 7.59
CA ILE A 33 2.09 6.85 7.03
C ILE A 33 2.49 8.21 6.47
N GLU A 34 3.78 8.49 6.52
CA GLU A 34 4.36 9.66 5.90
C GLU A 34 4.70 9.35 4.44
N ILE A 35 4.10 10.09 3.51
CA ILE A 35 4.32 9.94 2.07
C ILE A 35 5.09 11.14 1.56
N TYR A 36 6.11 10.87 0.74
CA TYR A 36 6.92 11.87 0.04
C TYR A 36 6.98 11.53 -1.45
N HIS A 37 5.88 11.77 -2.16
CA HIS A 37 5.78 11.50 -3.59
C HIS A 37 5.71 12.83 -4.37
N ASN A 38 6.65 13.01 -5.29
CA ASN A 38 6.72 14.17 -6.17
C ASN A 38 7.07 13.71 -7.58
N GLU A 39 6.07 13.67 -8.46
CA GLU A 39 6.26 13.34 -9.86
C GLU A 39 6.31 14.63 -10.69
N THR A 40 7.54 15.04 -10.99
CA THR A 40 7.84 16.33 -11.66
C THR A 40 7.26 16.44 -13.06
N ASN A 41 7.01 15.31 -13.75
CA ASN A 41 6.51 15.30 -15.12
C ASN A 41 4.98 15.42 -15.21
N SER A 42 4.25 15.08 -14.15
CA SER A 42 2.79 15.04 -14.10
C SER A 42 2.19 16.11 -13.16
N ASN A 43 3.02 16.90 -12.48
CA ASN A 43 2.63 17.83 -11.41
C ASN A 43 1.85 17.16 -10.27
N VAL A 44 2.12 15.88 -10.02
CA VAL A 44 1.50 15.12 -8.94
C VAL A 44 2.38 15.24 -7.70
N ILE A 45 1.86 15.91 -6.67
CA ILE A 45 2.53 16.06 -5.38
C ILE A 45 1.61 15.47 -4.31
N LEU A 46 2.10 14.43 -3.64
CA LEU A 46 1.49 13.87 -2.44
C LEU A 46 2.56 13.85 -1.35
N THR A 47 2.53 14.86 -0.49
CA THR A 47 3.49 15.00 0.60
C THR A 47 2.77 15.32 1.90
N GLY A 48 3.02 14.53 2.93
CA GLY A 48 2.37 14.66 4.23
C GLY A 48 2.10 13.32 4.90
N GLU A 49 1.36 13.38 6.01
CA GLU A 49 0.90 12.20 6.75
C GLU A 49 -0.52 11.86 6.30
N PHE A 50 -0.74 10.60 5.92
CA PHE A 50 -1.99 10.13 5.35
C PHE A 50 -2.46 8.85 6.02
N GLY A 51 -3.77 8.75 6.22
CA GLY A 51 -4.41 7.53 6.72
C GLY A 51 -4.51 6.52 5.59
N ILE A 52 -3.89 5.36 5.77
CA ILE A 52 -3.78 4.33 4.74
C ILE A 52 -4.22 2.97 5.27
N LYS A 53 -4.85 2.18 4.39
CA LYS A 53 -5.16 0.77 4.61
C LYS A 53 -4.56 -0.06 3.49
N ILE A 54 -3.70 -1.01 3.83
CA ILE A 54 -3.08 -1.97 2.93
C ILE A 54 -3.75 -3.33 3.15
N VAL A 55 -4.22 -3.96 2.08
CA VAL A 55 -4.87 -5.27 2.09
C VAL A 55 -4.06 -6.23 1.23
N ILE A 56 -3.57 -7.32 1.83
CA ILE A 56 -2.77 -8.35 1.17
C ILE A 56 -3.55 -9.66 1.22
N ASP A 57 -3.89 -10.18 0.05
CA ASP A 57 -4.62 -11.44 -0.13
C ASP A 57 -3.66 -12.64 -0.04
N ASP A 58 -4.13 -13.77 0.50
CA ASP A 58 -3.40 -15.03 0.55
C ASP A 58 -2.95 -15.56 -0.83
N GLU A 59 -3.56 -15.09 -1.92
CA GLU A 59 -3.15 -15.39 -3.29
C GLU A 59 -1.99 -14.53 -3.79
N TYR A 60 -1.33 -13.73 -2.94
CA TYR A 60 -0.08 -13.06 -3.30
C TYR A 60 0.99 -14.09 -3.77
N PRO A 61 1.73 -13.83 -4.87
CA PRO A 61 1.77 -12.59 -5.67
C PRO A 61 0.80 -12.56 -6.87
N GLU A 62 -0.11 -13.53 -7.03
CA GLU A 62 -1.08 -13.54 -8.14
C GLU A 62 -2.19 -12.48 -7.94
N LYS A 63 -2.54 -12.18 -6.69
CA LYS A 63 -3.23 -10.94 -6.32
C LYS A 63 -2.24 -9.98 -5.66
N ILE A 64 -2.10 -8.80 -6.24
CA ILE A 64 -1.25 -7.74 -5.66
C ILE A 64 -1.96 -7.08 -4.48
N PRO A 65 -1.21 -6.51 -3.53
CA PRO A 65 -1.77 -5.70 -2.47
C PRO A 65 -2.60 -4.54 -3.02
N ILE A 66 -3.68 -4.21 -2.32
CA ILE A 66 -4.52 -3.04 -2.61
C ILE A 66 -4.34 -2.03 -1.49
N VAL A 67 -4.18 -0.77 -1.84
CA VAL A 67 -4.00 0.32 -0.89
C VAL A 67 -5.16 1.30 -1.00
N TYR A 68 -5.70 1.70 0.13
CA TYR A 68 -6.83 2.61 0.21
C TYR A 68 -6.46 3.84 1.05
N ASP A 69 -6.92 5.01 0.61
CA ASP A 69 -7.05 6.20 1.44
C ASP A 69 -8.13 5.97 2.50
N VAL A 70 -7.83 6.34 3.74
CA VAL A 70 -8.71 6.22 4.89
C VAL A 70 -9.09 7.61 5.37
N ASN A 71 -10.39 7.81 5.63
CA ASN A 71 -10.96 9.08 6.11
C ASN A 71 -10.77 10.28 5.14
N ASP A 72 -10.70 10.02 3.83
CA ASP A 72 -10.51 11.08 2.82
C ASP A 72 -9.25 11.94 3.08
N SER A 73 -8.18 11.31 3.60
CA SER A 73 -6.94 12.00 3.96
C SER A 73 -6.21 12.56 2.74
N ILE A 74 -6.42 11.95 1.57
CA ILE A 74 -5.91 12.40 0.28
C ILE A 74 -7.04 13.13 -0.46
N LYS A 75 -6.76 14.29 -1.05
CA LYS A 75 -7.79 15.04 -1.78
C LYS A 75 -8.39 14.21 -2.93
N SER A 76 -9.69 14.34 -3.14
CA SER A 76 -10.43 13.58 -4.17
C SER A 76 -10.04 13.92 -5.61
N ASP A 77 -9.36 15.05 -5.83
CA ASP A 77 -8.81 15.46 -7.14
C ASP A 77 -7.40 14.90 -7.39
N TYR A 78 -6.84 14.13 -6.46
CA TYR A 78 -5.59 13.41 -6.66
C TYR A 78 -5.78 12.32 -7.71
N ILE A 79 -5.04 12.40 -8.83
CA ILE A 79 -5.29 11.59 -10.02
C ILE A 79 -5.06 10.08 -9.84
N HIS A 80 -4.33 9.68 -8.80
CA HIS A 80 -4.10 8.28 -8.43
C HIS A 80 -5.07 7.79 -7.35
N ARG A 81 -6.10 8.56 -6.99
CA ARG A 81 -7.16 8.15 -6.08
C ARG A 81 -8.43 7.82 -6.88
N TYR A 82 -8.87 6.57 -6.80
CA TYR A 82 -10.15 6.13 -7.36
C TYR A 82 -11.32 6.57 -6.47
N SER A 83 -12.54 6.52 -7.03
CA SER A 83 -13.75 7.01 -6.36
C SER A 83 -14.14 6.25 -5.09
N ASP A 84 -13.67 5.01 -4.94
CA ASP A 84 -13.84 4.18 -3.75
C ASP A 84 -12.72 4.35 -2.73
N GLY A 85 -11.75 5.23 -3.00
CA GLY A 85 -10.59 5.50 -2.16
C GLY A 85 -9.40 4.60 -2.43
N GLU A 86 -9.49 3.63 -3.36
CA GLU A 86 -8.32 2.85 -3.77
C GLU A 86 -7.26 3.77 -4.41
N LEU A 87 -5.98 3.50 -4.11
CA LEU A 87 -4.83 4.23 -4.64
C LEU A 87 -4.16 3.43 -5.76
N CYS A 88 -4.08 4.06 -6.93
CA CYS A 88 -3.31 3.59 -8.08
C CYS A 88 -1.83 3.89 -7.86
N LEU A 89 -1.15 2.97 -7.17
CA LEU A 89 0.26 3.10 -6.83
C LEU A 89 1.18 3.10 -8.06
N GLU A 90 0.92 2.21 -9.02
CA GLU A 90 1.61 2.14 -10.31
C GLU A 90 0.84 1.19 -11.25
N SER A 91 1.26 1.04 -12.52
CA SER A 91 0.66 0.05 -13.41
C SER A 91 0.67 -1.37 -12.81
N GLY A 92 -0.50 -2.02 -12.79
CA GLY A 92 -0.66 -3.36 -12.20
C GLY A 92 0.28 -4.43 -12.80
N ILE A 93 0.73 -4.26 -14.05
CA ILE A 93 1.73 -5.13 -14.68
C ILE A 93 3.12 -4.94 -14.06
N ARG A 94 3.55 -3.69 -13.82
CA ARG A 94 4.83 -3.40 -13.16
C ARG A 94 4.82 -3.88 -11.71
N LEU A 95 3.72 -3.63 -11.00
CA LEU A 95 3.53 -4.10 -9.63
C LEU A 95 3.59 -5.64 -9.54
N ARG A 96 2.92 -6.37 -10.45
CA ARG A 96 3.00 -7.84 -10.52
C ARG A 96 4.40 -8.35 -10.88
N LEU A 97 5.08 -7.70 -11.83
CA LEU A 97 6.46 -8.05 -12.21
C LEU A 97 7.44 -7.79 -11.07
N PHE A 98 7.21 -6.74 -10.28
CA PHE A 98 7.97 -6.43 -9.08
C PHE A 98 7.70 -7.49 -7.99
N ALA A 99 6.44 -7.75 -7.66
CA ALA A 99 6.02 -8.75 -6.66
C ALA A 99 6.54 -10.17 -6.94
N ARG A 100 6.74 -10.53 -8.21
CA ARG A 100 7.32 -11.82 -8.62
C ARG A 100 8.84 -11.93 -8.44
N LYS A 101 9.52 -10.80 -8.25
CA LYS A 101 10.99 -10.72 -8.12
C LYS A 101 11.44 -10.21 -6.75
N HIS A 102 10.50 -9.73 -5.95
CA HIS A 102 10.76 -9.01 -4.70
C HIS A 102 9.75 -9.42 -3.63
N SER A 103 10.18 -9.36 -2.37
CA SER A 103 9.34 -9.62 -1.20
C SER A 103 8.20 -8.61 -1.07
N GLN A 104 7.18 -8.97 -0.30
CA GLN A 104 6.02 -8.13 0.02
C GLN A 104 6.45 -6.77 0.62
N LYS A 105 7.53 -6.76 1.41
CA LYS A 105 8.14 -5.55 1.99
C LYS A 105 8.71 -4.61 0.94
N GLU A 106 9.39 -5.15 -0.06
CA GLU A 106 9.98 -4.34 -1.13
C GLU A 106 8.91 -3.71 -2.02
N PHE A 107 7.74 -4.34 -2.15
CA PHE A 107 6.64 -3.86 -2.99
C PHE A 107 6.11 -2.50 -2.51
N ILE A 108 5.96 -2.35 -1.20
CA ILE A 108 5.41 -1.13 -0.58
C ILE A 108 6.37 0.06 -0.71
N ASN A 109 7.66 -0.19 -0.85
CA ASN A 109 8.68 0.86 -1.00
C ASN A 109 8.91 1.29 -2.46
N PHE A 110 8.35 0.58 -3.44
CA PHE A 110 8.51 0.88 -4.87
C PHE A 110 7.41 1.82 -5.40
N SER A 111 6.23 1.75 -4.77
CA SER A 111 5.09 2.64 -4.96
C SER A 111 5.22 3.93 -4.17
#